data_AF-A0AAP0R684-F1
#
_entry.id   AF-A0AAP0R684-F1
#
_cell.length_a   1.000
_cell.length_b   1.000
_cell.length_c   1.000
_cell.angle_alpha   90.00
_cell.angle_beta   90.00
_cell.angle_gamma   90.00
#
_symmetry.space_group_name_H-M   'P 1'
#
loop_
_entity.id
_entity.type
_entity.pdbx_description
1 polymer ?
#
loop_
_entity_poly.entity_id
_entity_poly.type
_entity_poly.pdbx_seq_one_letter_code
_entity_poly.pdbx_strand_id
1 'polypeptide(L)'
;MMTLPSVVVKGKGVGCVFLLLKSVNLQGKGLERDGLGWVGLGVGWAGKRVLILRNNSFIREFKLTCSKCDSFHVNAWTLAALRCGVRELDVCFSAKQEPFKLTHDLFAFQQLVYIRLGKKFLLDVPKSVCLPKLEDLYLDSIEFSDDDSIRRLISSSPVLEELMVVKCGFKNIRVFRVSAPKLKKLIIECSTDEDDDSTTEACEHEIVVDAPLLESLWYSDFVARAYSLKNLQCLLCVLIDVNMRSAEKLDVVMRGFDLLSGVSKSKALTLTVCSLAVSLVNIYFFISRFSLK
;
A
#
# COMPACT_ATOMS: atom_id res chain seq x y z
N MET A 1 -25.50 1.82 -20.26
CA MET A 1 -25.64 1.95 -18.80
C MET A 1 -26.17 0.64 -18.26
N MET A 2 -25.31 -0.25 -17.77
CA MET A 2 -25.73 -1.47 -17.06
C MET A 2 -25.01 -1.50 -15.72
N THR A 3 -25.73 -1.08 -14.69
CA THR A 3 -25.35 -1.19 -13.29
C THR A 3 -25.57 -2.65 -12.86
N LEU A 4 -24.49 -3.35 -12.51
CA LEU A 4 -24.57 -4.65 -11.84
C LEU A 4 -24.88 -4.43 -10.35
N PRO A 5 -25.69 -5.30 -9.71
CA PRO A 5 -26.09 -5.10 -8.33
C PRO A 5 -24.93 -5.40 -7.37
N SER A 6 -24.43 -4.35 -6.71
CA SER A 6 -23.60 -4.43 -5.51
C SER A 6 -24.49 -4.81 -4.33
N VAL A 7 -24.40 -6.06 -3.87
CA VAL A 7 -25.10 -6.52 -2.67
C VAL A 7 -24.35 -6.01 -1.44
N VAL A 8 -24.90 -4.99 -0.79
CA VAL A 8 -24.41 -4.45 0.49
C VAL A 8 -25.14 -5.18 1.61
N VAL A 9 -24.46 -6.09 2.33
CA VAL A 9 -25.01 -6.68 3.55
C VAL A 9 -24.58 -5.83 4.75
N LYS A 10 -25.55 -5.15 5.37
CA LYS A 10 -25.40 -4.55 6.71
C LYS A 10 -25.75 -5.61 7.75
N GLY A 11 -24.74 -6.28 8.32
CA GLY A 11 -24.92 -7.20 9.45
C GLY A 11 -24.71 -6.48 10.79
N LYS A 12 -25.72 -6.48 11.66
CA LYS A 12 -25.59 -6.17 13.10
C LYS A 12 -25.58 -7.48 13.88
N GLY A 13 -24.72 -7.60 14.88
CA GLY A 13 -24.84 -8.59 15.95
C GLY A 13 -24.04 -9.87 15.76
N VAL A 14 -23.62 -10.42 16.91
CA VAL A 14 -22.75 -11.56 17.14
C VAL A 14 -23.22 -12.80 16.38
N GLY A 15 -22.32 -13.44 15.63
CA GLY A 15 -22.61 -14.61 14.78
C GLY A 15 -22.81 -14.26 13.31
N CYS A 16 -21.79 -13.70 12.66
CA CYS A 16 -21.87 -13.41 11.22
C CYS A 16 -21.55 -14.65 10.39
N VAL A 17 -22.59 -15.25 9.81
CA VAL A 17 -22.49 -16.14 8.66
C VAL A 17 -22.15 -15.27 7.43
N PHE A 18 -20.91 -15.36 6.94
CA PHE A 18 -20.51 -14.64 5.73
C PHE A 18 -20.81 -15.49 4.49
N LEU A 19 -21.82 -15.07 3.72
CA LEU A 19 -21.86 -15.37 2.30
C LEU A 19 -20.77 -14.53 1.64
N LEU A 20 -19.85 -15.17 0.91
CA LEU A 20 -18.83 -14.50 0.09
C LEU A 20 -19.55 -13.68 -1.00
N LEU A 21 -19.79 -12.41 -0.68
CA LEU A 21 -20.21 -11.40 -1.64
C LEU A 21 -18.95 -10.83 -2.29
N LYS A 22 -19.07 -10.35 -3.53
CA LYS A 22 -17.99 -9.64 -4.25
C LYS A 22 -17.39 -8.49 -3.41
N SER A 23 -18.17 -7.93 -2.49
CA SER A 23 -17.74 -6.90 -1.54
C SER A 23 -18.51 -7.07 -0.24
N VAL A 24 -17.83 -6.97 0.91
CA VAL A 24 -18.42 -7.00 2.25
C VAL A 24 -18.00 -5.73 3.00
N ASN A 25 -18.98 -4.93 3.43
CA ASN A 25 -18.74 -3.70 4.21
C ASN A 25 -19.36 -3.84 5.61
N LEU A 26 -18.52 -3.91 6.64
CA LEU A 26 -18.93 -4.06 8.03
C LEU A 26 -18.77 -2.74 8.79
N GLN A 27 -19.90 -2.07 9.06
CA GLN A 27 -19.97 -0.86 9.90
C GLN A 27 -20.77 -1.16 11.18
N GLY A 28 -20.13 -1.07 12.35
CA GLY A 28 -20.77 -1.30 13.66
C GLY A 28 -20.52 -0.19 14.68
N LYS A 29 -21.58 0.46 15.19
CA LYS A 29 -21.55 1.21 16.47
C LYS A 29 -21.53 0.17 17.59
N GLY A 30 -20.46 0.07 18.39
CA GLY A 30 -20.44 0.59 19.77
C GLY A 30 -21.18 -0.38 20.70
N LEU A 31 -20.47 -1.27 21.39
CA LEU A 31 -21.05 -2.05 22.50
C LEU A 31 -21.03 -1.17 23.76
N GLU A 32 -22.18 -0.64 24.15
CA GLU A 32 -22.42 -0.20 25.52
C GLU A 32 -22.92 -1.40 26.33
N ARG A 33 -22.34 -1.58 27.53
CA ARG A 33 -22.81 -2.53 28.54
C ARG A 33 -24.07 -1.96 29.15
N ASP A 34 -25.16 -2.73 29.15
CA ASP A 34 -26.16 -2.68 30.21
C ASP A 34 -26.67 -4.09 30.49
N GLY A 35 -26.75 -4.40 31.78
CA GLY A 35 -26.84 -5.75 32.32
C GLY A 35 -28.23 -6.37 32.28
N LEU A 36 -28.24 -7.70 32.21
CA LEU A 36 -28.97 -8.63 33.10
C LEU A 36 -28.72 -10.08 32.65
N GLY A 37 -28.21 -10.89 33.58
CA GLY A 37 -28.64 -12.28 33.86
C GLY A 37 -28.51 -13.39 32.79
N TRP A 38 -27.60 -14.32 33.04
CA TRP A 38 -27.31 -15.56 32.32
C TRP A 38 -28.24 -16.74 32.71
N VAL A 39 -28.47 -17.72 31.81
CA VAL A 39 -28.44 -19.21 32.00
C VAL A 39 -28.51 -19.82 30.57
N GLY A 40 -27.68 -20.70 30.02
CA GLY A 40 -26.85 -21.79 30.53
C GLY A 40 -27.34 -23.09 29.88
N LEU A 41 -26.55 -23.70 28.98
CA LEU A 41 -26.40 -25.16 28.78
C LEU A 41 -25.47 -25.46 27.58
N GLY A 42 -24.44 -26.26 27.83
CA GLY A 42 -24.02 -27.30 26.87
C GLY A 42 -22.96 -26.94 25.83
N VAL A 43 -21.71 -26.96 26.28
CA VAL A 43 -20.48 -27.39 25.58
C VAL A 43 -20.68 -28.15 24.26
N GLY A 44 -19.86 -27.80 23.25
CA GLY A 44 -19.43 -28.77 22.24
C GLY A 44 -19.54 -28.30 20.79
N TRP A 45 -18.38 -28.14 20.14
CA TRP A 45 -18.24 -28.34 18.68
C TRP A 45 -19.19 -27.54 17.76
N ALA A 46 -18.90 -26.26 17.55
CA ALA A 46 -19.31 -25.57 16.32
C ALA A 46 -18.21 -24.65 15.75
N GLY A 47 -16.96 -24.92 16.10
CA GLY A 47 -15.77 -24.36 15.44
C GLY A 47 -15.49 -25.07 14.12
N LYS A 48 -16.45 -25.03 13.18
CA LYS A 48 -16.33 -25.41 11.76
C LYS A 48 -17.72 -25.30 11.14
N ARG A 49 -17.82 -24.71 9.94
CA ARG A 49 -19.02 -24.35 9.14
C ARG A 49 -19.41 -22.89 9.43
N VAL A 50 -19.25 -21.95 8.49
CA VAL A 50 -19.93 -21.92 7.20
C VAL A 50 -19.04 -21.35 6.10
N LEU A 51 -18.78 -22.14 5.05
CA LEU A 51 -18.18 -21.71 3.76
C LEU A 51 -18.60 -22.68 2.66
N ILE A 52 -19.89 -22.94 2.49
CA ILE A 52 -20.40 -23.64 1.31
C ILE A 52 -21.76 -23.05 0.97
N LEU A 53 -21.84 -22.43 -0.21
CA LEU A 53 -22.89 -22.59 -1.22
C LEU A 53 -22.83 -21.40 -2.19
N ARG A 54 -21.92 -21.45 -3.17
CA ARG A 54 -22.24 -20.96 -4.51
C ARG A 54 -21.71 -21.93 -5.55
N ASN A 55 -22.63 -22.33 -6.41
CA ASN A 55 -22.42 -23.20 -7.55
C ASN A 55 -21.54 -22.45 -8.57
N ASN A 56 -20.24 -22.77 -8.61
CA ASN A 56 -19.35 -22.57 -9.75
C ASN A 56 -19.18 -21.16 -10.36
N SER A 57 -19.51 -20.07 -9.64
CA SER A 57 -19.13 -18.72 -10.07
C SER A 57 -17.78 -18.35 -9.46
N PHE A 58 -16.70 -18.38 -10.25
CA PHE A 58 -15.36 -17.95 -9.82
C PHE A 58 -15.42 -16.51 -9.30
N ILE A 59 -15.30 -16.34 -7.98
CA ILE A 59 -15.19 -15.03 -7.36
C ILE A 59 -13.81 -14.52 -7.70
N ARG A 60 -13.73 -13.52 -8.58
CA ARG A 60 -12.45 -12.93 -9.01
C ARG A 60 -11.90 -11.94 -7.98
N GLU A 61 -12.79 -11.21 -7.33
CA GLU A 61 -12.48 -10.10 -6.42
C GLU A 61 -13.06 -10.33 -5.03
N PHE A 62 -12.26 -10.05 -4.00
CA PHE A 62 -12.69 -10.01 -2.61
C PHE A 62 -12.30 -8.67 -2.00
N LYS A 63 -13.32 -7.89 -1.63
CA LYS A 63 -13.17 -6.62 -0.95
C LYS A 63 -13.71 -6.67 0.48
N LEU A 64 -12.85 -6.39 1.45
CA LEU A 64 -13.19 -6.29 2.87
C LEU A 64 -12.85 -4.90 3.39
N THR A 65 -13.89 -4.14 3.75
CA THR A 65 -13.72 -2.89 4.50
C THR A 65 -14.29 -3.07 5.90
N CYS A 66 -13.44 -2.96 6.93
CA CYS A 66 -13.88 -3.12 8.31
C CYS A 66 -13.43 -1.99 9.24
N SER A 67 -14.36 -1.56 10.10
CA SER A 67 -14.11 -0.50 11.08
C SER A 67 -13.83 -0.99 12.51
N LYS A 68 -14.28 -2.21 12.85
CA LYS A 68 -14.18 -2.78 14.22
C LYS A 68 -13.97 -4.30 14.22
N CYS A 69 -13.19 -4.82 13.29
CA CYS A 69 -12.87 -6.25 13.27
C CYS A 69 -11.62 -6.52 14.09
N ASP A 70 -11.52 -7.70 14.70
CA ASP A 70 -10.23 -8.17 15.20
C ASP A 70 -9.41 -8.75 14.04
N SER A 71 -8.10 -8.86 14.24
CA SER A 71 -7.15 -9.41 13.26
C SER A 71 -7.43 -10.88 12.93
N PHE A 72 -7.97 -11.63 13.89
CA PHE A 72 -8.25 -13.05 13.75
C PHE A 72 -9.32 -13.32 12.69
N HIS A 73 -10.47 -12.64 12.77
CA HIS A 73 -11.56 -12.80 11.82
C HIS A 73 -11.16 -12.32 10.42
N VAL A 74 -10.40 -11.22 10.34
CA VAL A 74 -9.87 -10.72 9.07
C VAL A 74 -9.01 -11.77 8.38
N ASN A 75 -8.05 -12.33 9.12
CA ASN A 75 -7.18 -13.38 8.58
C ASN A 75 -8.01 -14.60 8.16
N ALA A 76 -8.99 -15.02 8.96
CA ALA A 76 -9.86 -16.14 8.62
C ALA A 76 -10.67 -15.91 7.34
N TRP A 77 -11.31 -14.74 7.17
CA TRP A 77 -12.10 -14.43 5.98
C TRP A 77 -11.24 -14.24 4.74
N THR A 78 -10.10 -13.57 4.88
CA THR A 78 -9.15 -13.40 3.78
C THR A 78 -8.64 -14.76 3.29
N LEU A 79 -8.21 -15.65 4.20
CA LEU A 79 -7.77 -16.99 3.82
C LEU A 79 -8.88 -17.83 3.20
N ALA A 80 -10.11 -17.70 3.69
CA ALA A 80 -11.27 -18.34 3.10
C ALA A 80 -11.51 -17.88 1.66
N ALA A 81 -11.48 -16.57 1.42
CA ALA A 81 -11.65 -15.99 0.09
C ALA A 81 -10.55 -16.47 -0.88
N LEU A 82 -9.29 -16.48 -0.43
CA LEU A 82 -8.15 -16.96 -1.20
C LEU A 82 -8.29 -18.44 -1.57
N ARG A 83 -8.76 -19.28 -0.65
CA ARG A 83 -9.06 -20.71 -0.91
C ARG A 83 -10.19 -20.92 -1.90
N CYS A 84 -11.07 -19.94 -2.06
CA CYS A 84 -12.13 -19.95 -3.08
C CYS A 84 -11.66 -19.47 -4.47
N GLY A 85 -10.36 -19.21 -4.67
CA GLY A 85 -9.79 -18.90 -5.97
C GLY A 85 -9.84 -17.41 -6.36
N VAL A 86 -10.00 -16.52 -5.38
CA VAL A 86 -9.90 -15.06 -5.56
C VAL A 86 -8.55 -14.69 -6.15
N ARG A 87 -8.56 -13.73 -7.07
CA ARG A 87 -7.38 -13.17 -7.74
C ARG A 87 -7.11 -11.72 -7.39
N GLU A 88 -8.14 -10.96 -7.03
CA GLU A 88 -8.05 -9.56 -6.67
C GLU A 88 -8.46 -9.42 -5.20
N LEU A 89 -7.53 -8.95 -4.38
CA LEU A 89 -7.71 -8.83 -2.95
C LEU A 89 -7.64 -7.35 -2.54
N ASP A 90 -8.70 -6.82 -1.94
CA ASP A 90 -8.74 -5.47 -1.37
C ASP A 90 -9.16 -5.57 0.11
N VAL A 91 -8.23 -5.32 1.02
CA VAL A 91 -8.48 -5.34 2.45
C VAL A 91 -8.08 -3.99 3.04
N CYS A 92 -9.06 -3.23 3.54
CA CYS A 92 -8.86 -1.90 4.10
C CYS A 92 -9.54 -1.73 5.48
N PHE A 93 -8.83 -1.16 6.45
CA PHE A 93 -9.33 -0.92 7.81
C PHE A 93 -9.73 0.53 8.10
N SER A 94 -10.38 0.77 9.24
CA SER A 94 -10.54 2.13 9.77
C SER A 94 -9.41 2.49 10.74
N ALA A 95 -9.05 3.77 10.78
CA ALA A 95 -7.85 4.29 11.44
C ALA A 95 -7.80 4.16 12.98
N LYS A 96 -8.83 3.62 13.64
CA LYS A 96 -8.96 3.63 15.11
C LYS A 96 -8.38 2.38 15.83
N GLN A 97 -7.70 1.48 15.13
CA GLN A 97 -7.19 0.22 15.68
C GLN A 97 -5.65 0.19 15.68
N GLU A 98 -5.04 -0.68 16.50
CA GLU A 98 -3.60 -0.91 16.47
C GLU A 98 -3.20 -1.68 15.19
N PRO A 99 -1.95 -1.48 14.70
CA PRO A 99 -1.44 -2.24 13.57
C PRO A 99 -1.43 -3.73 13.87
N PHE A 100 -1.85 -4.56 12.90
CA PHE A 100 -1.75 -6.02 13.04
C PHE A 100 -1.11 -6.67 11.82
N LYS A 101 -0.61 -7.89 12.02
CA LYS A 101 0.02 -8.69 10.97
C LYS A 101 -1.02 -9.51 10.22
N LEU A 102 -0.95 -9.48 8.90
CA LEU A 102 -1.63 -10.47 8.06
C LEU A 102 -0.97 -11.83 8.23
N THR A 103 -1.76 -12.90 8.14
CA THR A 103 -1.19 -14.25 8.15
C THR A 103 -0.26 -14.40 6.95
N HIS A 104 0.95 -14.89 7.20
CA HIS A 104 1.97 -15.16 6.18
C HIS A 104 1.46 -16.03 5.01
N ASP A 105 0.49 -16.92 5.28
CA ASP A 105 -0.18 -17.77 4.30
C ASP A 105 -0.76 -16.99 3.11
N LEU A 106 -1.17 -15.73 3.30
CA LEU A 106 -1.67 -14.88 2.22
C LEU A 106 -0.66 -14.73 1.08
N PHE A 107 0.62 -14.66 1.40
CA PHE A 107 1.71 -14.43 0.45
C PHE A 107 2.12 -15.70 -0.33
N ALA A 108 1.46 -16.84 -0.09
CA ALA A 108 1.71 -18.10 -0.80
C ALA A 108 0.71 -18.37 -1.94
N PHE A 109 -0.33 -17.54 -2.09
CA PHE A 109 -1.40 -17.76 -3.08
C PHE A 109 -1.03 -17.23 -4.46
N GLN A 110 -0.56 -18.12 -5.32
CA GLN A 110 0.01 -17.80 -6.64
C GLN A 110 -0.99 -17.28 -7.69
N GLN A 111 -2.28 -17.35 -7.41
CA GLN A 111 -3.33 -16.87 -8.31
C GLN A 111 -3.61 -15.37 -8.21
N LEU A 112 -3.05 -14.69 -7.20
CA LEU A 112 -3.26 -13.27 -6.97
C LEU A 112 -2.64 -12.42 -8.09
N VAL A 113 -3.45 -11.49 -8.60
CA VAL A 113 -3.12 -10.54 -9.67
C VAL A 113 -3.16 -9.11 -9.15
N TYR A 114 -4.04 -8.81 -8.19
CA TYR A 114 -4.16 -7.50 -7.56
C TYR A 114 -4.18 -7.65 -6.04
N ILE A 115 -3.40 -6.83 -5.34
CA ILE A 115 -3.42 -6.72 -3.87
C ILE A 115 -3.51 -5.25 -3.48
N ARG A 116 -4.54 -4.92 -2.71
CA ARG A 116 -4.67 -3.67 -1.95
C ARG A 116 -4.72 -3.97 -0.47
N LEU A 117 -3.75 -3.43 0.26
CA LEU A 117 -3.73 -3.44 1.72
C LEU A 117 -3.82 -1.99 2.20
N GLY A 118 -4.80 -1.72 3.07
CA GLY A 118 -5.07 -0.38 3.56
C GLY A 118 -5.21 -0.31 5.07
N LYS A 119 -4.48 0.62 5.69
CA LYS A 119 -4.55 1.08 7.09
C LYS A 119 -4.21 0.01 8.14
N LYS A 120 -3.30 0.37 9.05
CA LYS A 120 -3.01 -0.41 10.27
C LYS A 120 -2.59 -1.86 9.99
N PHE A 121 -1.83 -2.05 8.91
CA PHE A 121 -1.10 -3.29 8.72
C PHE A 121 0.37 -3.07 8.99
N LEU A 122 0.95 -4.01 9.72
CA LEU A 122 2.38 -4.21 9.75
C LEU A 122 2.74 -5.19 8.63
N LEU A 123 3.40 -4.71 7.58
CA LEU A 123 3.83 -5.53 6.46
C LEU A 123 5.09 -6.31 6.84
N ASP A 124 4.85 -7.55 7.28
CA ASP A 124 5.86 -8.56 7.59
C ASP A 124 5.69 -9.74 6.62
N VAL A 125 6.53 -9.78 5.59
CA VAL A 125 6.42 -10.73 4.48
C VAL A 125 7.28 -11.94 4.82
N PRO A 126 6.81 -13.20 4.69
CA PRO A 126 7.62 -14.37 4.98
C PRO A 126 8.69 -14.61 3.89
N LYS A 127 9.71 -15.42 4.17
CA LYS A 127 10.71 -15.81 3.14
C LYS A 127 10.12 -16.70 2.04
N SER A 128 9.01 -17.38 2.32
CA SER A 128 8.31 -18.29 1.42
C SER A 128 7.29 -17.60 0.50
N VAL A 129 7.32 -16.27 0.39
CA VAL A 129 6.40 -15.52 -0.49
C VAL A 129 6.55 -15.98 -1.94
N CYS A 130 5.41 -16.12 -2.64
CA CYS A 130 5.37 -16.51 -4.03
C CYS A 130 4.09 -15.95 -4.68
N LEU A 131 4.24 -14.86 -5.43
CA LEU A 131 3.14 -14.14 -6.08
C LEU A 131 3.43 -13.94 -7.58
N PRO A 132 3.62 -15.03 -8.35
CA PRO A 132 4.13 -14.97 -9.72
C PRO A 132 3.24 -14.23 -10.72
N LYS A 133 1.98 -13.96 -10.35
CA LYS A 133 0.97 -13.31 -11.21
C LYS A 133 0.57 -11.92 -10.73
N LEU A 134 1.19 -11.41 -9.67
CA LEU A 134 0.84 -10.10 -9.13
C LEU A 134 1.27 -9.00 -10.10
N GLU A 135 0.28 -8.31 -10.67
CA GLU A 135 0.43 -7.21 -11.63
C GLU A 135 0.31 -5.87 -10.90
N ASP A 136 -0.59 -5.77 -9.91
CA ASP A 136 -0.88 -4.51 -9.21
C ASP A 136 -0.74 -4.66 -7.70
N LEU A 137 0.04 -3.77 -7.09
CA LEU A 137 0.23 -3.69 -5.64
C LEU A 137 -0.06 -2.27 -5.13
N TYR A 138 -1.07 -2.15 -4.29
CA TYR A 138 -1.47 -0.91 -3.63
C TYR A 138 -1.34 -1.03 -2.11
N LEU A 139 -0.45 -0.21 -1.54
CA LEU A 139 -0.20 -0.12 -0.11
C LEU A 139 -0.62 1.26 0.37
N ASP A 140 -1.56 1.32 1.30
CA ASP A 140 -2.10 2.56 1.85
C ASP A 140 -2.00 2.54 3.37
N SER A 141 -1.33 3.52 3.96
CA SER A 141 -1.23 3.65 5.41
C SER A 141 -0.68 2.38 6.09
N ILE A 142 0.38 1.82 5.49
CA ILE A 142 1.08 0.60 5.91
C ILE A 142 2.34 0.96 6.69
N GLU A 143 2.61 0.21 7.76
CA GLU A 143 3.88 0.23 8.47
C GLU A 143 4.74 -0.94 7.98
N PHE A 144 5.98 -0.68 7.61
CA PHE A 144 6.91 -1.75 7.21
C PHE A 144 7.63 -2.34 8.42
N SER A 145 7.80 -3.67 8.46
CA SER A 145 8.58 -4.32 9.51
C SER A 145 10.08 -4.07 9.37
N ASP A 146 10.57 -4.10 8.12
CA ASP A 146 11.97 -4.03 7.75
C ASP A 146 12.12 -3.84 6.22
N ASP A 147 13.33 -3.51 5.78
CA ASP A 147 13.72 -3.38 4.36
C ASP A 147 13.42 -4.64 3.53
N ASP A 148 13.57 -5.82 4.14
CA ASP A 148 13.48 -7.11 3.44
C ASP A 148 12.04 -7.52 3.14
N SER A 149 11.06 -7.09 3.91
CA SER A 149 9.65 -7.43 3.73
C SER A 149 9.11 -6.92 2.39
N ILE A 150 9.22 -5.61 2.13
CA ILE A 150 8.77 -5.03 0.86
C ILE A 150 9.64 -5.51 -0.31
N ARG A 151 10.95 -5.66 -0.10
CA ARG A 151 11.87 -6.19 -1.12
C ARG A 151 11.47 -7.60 -1.55
N ARG A 152 11.13 -8.48 -0.61
CA ARG A 152 10.68 -9.85 -0.89
C ARG A 152 9.34 -9.85 -1.64
N LEU A 153 8.41 -8.97 -1.26
CA LEU A 153 7.11 -8.87 -1.93
C LEU A 153 7.26 -8.47 -3.40
N ILE A 154 8.07 -7.46 -3.69
CA ILE A 154 8.33 -6.98 -5.06
C ILE A 154 9.10 -8.03 -5.86
N SER A 155 10.19 -8.58 -5.32
CA SER A 155 11.02 -9.58 -6.03
C SER A 155 10.30 -10.90 -6.31
N SER A 156 9.27 -11.23 -5.53
CA SER A 156 8.43 -12.42 -5.73
C SER A 156 7.27 -12.20 -6.70
N SER A 157 7.21 -11.01 -7.31
CA SER A 157 6.16 -10.54 -8.21
C SER A 157 6.77 -10.10 -9.55
N PRO A 158 7.33 -11.01 -10.37
CA PRO A 158 8.10 -10.69 -11.57
C PRO A 158 7.29 -10.03 -12.69
N VAL A 159 5.96 -10.05 -12.60
CA VAL A 159 5.04 -9.44 -13.58
C VAL A 159 4.43 -8.12 -13.10
N LEU A 160 4.89 -7.58 -11.96
CA LEU A 160 4.37 -6.35 -11.37
C LEU A 160 4.48 -5.18 -12.36
N GLU A 161 3.35 -4.57 -12.71
CA GLU A 161 3.21 -3.44 -13.62
C GLU A 161 2.93 -2.12 -12.88
N GLU A 162 2.14 -2.16 -11.80
CA GLU A 162 1.84 -0.98 -10.98
C GLU A 162 2.16 -1.18 -9.49
N LEU A 163 2.89 -0.22 -8.91
CA LEU A 163 3.17 -0.14 -7.49
C LEU A 163 2.75 1.23 -6.96
N MET A 164 1.91 1.23 -5.93
CA MET A 164 1.50 2.45 -5.23
C MET A 164 1.75 2.29 -3.74
N VAL A 165 2.45 3.26 -3.17
CA VAL A 165 2.78 3.35 -1.74
C VAL A 165 2.32 4.71 -1.25
N VAL A 166 1.19 4.73 -0.57
CA VAL A 166 0.48 5.95 -0.17
C VAL A 166 0.38 6.00 1.35
N LYS A 167 0.70 7.14 1.97
CA LYS A 167 0.62 7.39 3.42
C LYS A 167 1.35 6.35 4.27
N CYS A 168 2.35 5.67 3.72
CA CYS A 168 3.05 4.58 4.42
C CYS A 168 4.19 5.12 5.29
N GLY A 169 4.44 4.45 6.41
CA GLY A 169 5.48 4.86 7.37
C GLY A 169 6.82 4.18 7.08
N PHE A 170 7.87 4.98 6.83
CA PHE A 170 9.25 4.49 6.58
C PHE A 170 10.12 4.38 7.83
N LYS A 171 9.55 4.45 9.04
CA LYS A 171 10.31 4.47 10.31
C LYS A 171 11.33 3.31 10.46
N ASN A 172 10.96 2.12 10.01
CA ASN A 172 11.82 0.92 10.09
C ASN A 172 12.56 0.63 8.77
N ILE A 173 12.54 1.56 7.82
CA ILE A 173 13.14 1.40 6.51
C ILE A 173 14.43 2.21 6.44
N ARG A 174 15.54 1.56 6.10
CA ARG A 174 16.82 2.22 5.78
C ARG A 174 17.00 2.36 4.29
N VAL A 175 16.58 1.35 3.52
CA VAL A 175 16.63 1.35 2.07
C VAL A 175 15.31 0.86 1.50
N PHE A 176 14.52 1.79 0.95
CA PHE A 176 13.33 1.46 0.18
C PHE A 176 13.73 1.13 -1.26
N ARG A 177 13.82 -0.17 -1.57
CA ARG A 177 14.25 -0.65 -2.89
C ARG A 177 13.09 -1.20 -3.71
N VAL A 178 12.85 -0.59 -4.86
CA VAL A 178 11.93 -1.06 -5.90
C VAL A 178 12.77 -1.59 -7.07
N SER A 179 12.83 -2.90 -7.22
CA SER A 179 13.52 -3.57 -8.33
C SER A 179 12.52 -4.46 -9.05
N ALA A 180 11.93 -3.96 -10.12
CA ALA A 180 10.83 -4.61 -10.82
C ALA A 180 10.95 -4.39 -12.34
N PRO A 181 11.29 -5.43 -13.14
CA PRO A 181 11.64 -5.26 -14.54
C PRO A 181 10.44 -4.91 -15.45
N LYS A 182 9.22 -5.23 -15.03
CA LYS A 182 7.98 -4.93 -15.79
C LYS A 182 7.20 -3.74 -15.26
N LEU A 183 7.71 -3.07 -14.22
CA LEU A 183 7.01 -1.97 -13.60
C LEU A 183 6.90 -0.79 -14.57
N LYS A 184 5.67 -0.38 -14.87
CA LYS A 184 5.33 0.75 -15.74
C LYS A 184 4.98 2.00 -14.94
N LYS A 185 4.42 1.82 -13.73
CA LYS A 185 3.96 2.92 -12.90
C LYS A 185 4.39 2.76 -11.44
N LEU A 186 4.98 3.81 -10.90
CA LEU A 186 5.39 3.91 -9.50
C LEU A 186 4.81 5.19 -8.89
N ILE A 187 4.03 5.04 -7.82
CA ILE A 187 3.55 6.14 -6.99
C ILE A 187 4.07 5.95 -5.57
N ILE A 188 4.73 6.97 -5.04
CA ILE A 188 5.15 7.08 -3.65
C ILE A 188 4.62 8.42 -3.15
N GLU A 189 3.59 8.40 -2.31
CA GLU A 189 2.92 9.59 -1.78
C GLU A 189 2.77 9.44 -0.26
N CYS A 190 3.77 9.87 0.52
CA CYS A 190 3.82 9.60 1.97
C CYS A 190 3.89 10.86 2.85
N SER A 191 3.96 12.05 2.26
CA SER A 191 3.81 13.29 3.04
C SER A 191 2.37 13.42 3.54
N THR A 192 2.17 13.46 4.86
CA THR A 192 0.90 13.85 5.47
C THR A 192 1.06 15.21 6.14
N ASP A 193 0.19 16.15 5.78
CA ASP A 193 0.06 17.47 6.42
C ASP A 193 -0.61 17.40 7.80
N GLU A 194 -0.99 16.20 8.26
CA GLU A 194 -1.66 16.01 9.55
C GLU A 194 -0.64 16.08 10.70
N ASP A 195 -0.93 16.96 11.66
CA ASP A 195 -0.17 17.33 12.86
C ASP A 195 0.10 16.17 13.84
N ASP A 196 0.70 15.06 13.38
CA ASP A 196 1.12 13.98 14.27
C ASP A 196 2.51 14.32 14.84
N ASP A 197 2.50 14.83 16.08
CA ASP A 197 3.60 15.31 16.92
C ASP A 197 4.62 14.22 17.31
N SER A 198 4.65 13.09 16.59
CA SER A 198 5.64 12.03 16.79
C SER A 198 6.87 12.28 15.92
N THR A 199 7.79 13.10 16.46
CA THR A 199 9.23 13.14 16.10
C THR A 199 9.50 12.83 14.63
N THR A 200 9.26 13.80 13.75
CA THR A 200 9.68 13.75 12.35
C THR A 200 11.20 13.89 12.29
N GLU A 201 11.90 12.85 12.71
CA GLU A 201 13.31 12.64 12.40
C GLU A 201 13.44 12.74 10.87
N ALA A 202 14.47 13.45 10.42
CA ALA A 202 14.74 13.62 8.99
C ALA A 202 14.62 12.25 8.29
N CYS A 203 14.08 12.20 7.07
CA CYS A 203 13.98 10.94 6.34
C CYS A 203 15.38 10.34 6.12
N GLU A 204 15.77 9.39 6.97
CA GLU A 204 17.08 8.75 6.93
C GLU A 204 17.13 7.57 5.94
N HIS A 205 16.01 7.25 5.31
CA HIS A 205 15.91 6.18 4.34
C HIS A 205 16.48 6.61 2.98
N GLU A 206 17.04 5.65 2.25
CA GLU A 206 17.44 5.78 0.85
C GLU A 206 16.36 5.21 -0.06
N ILE A 207 16.11 5.88 -1.20
CA ILE A 207 15.19 5.40 -2.22
C ILE A 207 15.99 4.86 -3.40
N VAL A 208 15.79 3.58 -3.69
CA VAL A 208 16.45 2.89 -4.81
C VAL A 208 15.39 2.39 -5.78
N VAL A 209 15.43 2.84 -7.03
CA VAL A 209 14.52 2.39 -8.08
C VAL A 209 15.34 1.82 -9.22
N ASP A 210 15.04 0.59 -9.61
CA ASP A 210 15.59 -0.10 -10.78
C ASP A 210 14.43 -0.73 -11.56
N ALA A 211 13.98 -0.01 -12.60
CA ALA A 211 12.76 -0.33 -13.33
C ALA A 211 12.88 0.08 -14.82
N PRO A 212 13.47 -0.78 -15.68
CA PRO A 212 13.76 -0.48 -17.10
C PRO A 212 12.55 -0.06 -17.95
N LEU A 213 11.35 -0.49 -17.58
CA LEU A 213 10.11 -0.21 -18.30
C LEU A 213 9.24 0.85 -17.60
N LEU A 214 9.78 1.56 -16.61
CA LEU A 214 9.01 2.57 -15.88
C LEU A 214 8.65 3.74 -16.80
N GLU A 215 7.36 4.00 -16.99
CA GLU A 215 6.80 5.05 -17.83
C GLU A 215 6.35 6.26 -17.00
N SER A 216 5.85 6.02 -15.78
CA SER A 216 5.33 7.06 -14.90
C SER A 216 5.88 6.94 -13.47
N LEU A 217 6.41 8.04 -12.96
CA LEU A 217 6.87 8.19 -11.58
C LEU A 217 6.15 9.37 -10.93
N TRP A 218 5.45 9.10 -9.83
CA TRP A 218 4.96 10.14 -8.92
C TRP A 218 5.66 9.96 -7.58
N TYR A 219 6.40 10.98 -7.16
CA TYR A 219 7.03 11.05 -5.87
C TYR A 219 6.52 12.28 -5.10
N SER A 220 5.87 12.05 -3.97
CA SER A 220 5.39 13.09 -3.05
C SER A 220 5.71 12.72 -1.59
N ASP A 221 6.81 13.24 -1.07
CA ASP A 221 7.28 12.95 0.28
C ASP A 221 8.32 13.99 0.75
N PHE A 222 8.80 13.88 1.98
CA PHE A 222 9.99 14.59 2.43
C PHE A 222 11.25 14.12 1.70
N VAL A 223 12.27 14.98 1.63
CA VAL A 223 13.57 14.64 1.03
C VAL A 223 14.20 13.43 1.74
N ALA A 224 14.34 12.31 1.05
CA ALA A 224 15.05 11.12 1.51
C ALA A 224 16.57 11.38 1.69
N ARG A 225 17.26 10.48 2.41
CA ARG A 225 18.71 10.57 2.66
C ARG A 225 19.53 10.51 1.39
N ALA A 226 19.12 9.67 0.45
CA ALA A 226 19.79 9.47 -0.83
C ALA A 226 18.83 8.86 -1.86
N TYR A 227 19.14 9.06 -3.14
CA TYR A 227 18.40 8.51 -4.26
C TYR A 227 19.34 7.75 -5.20
N SER A 228 18.94 6.54 -5.58
CA SER A 228 19.61 5.75 -6.61
C SER A 228 18.57 5.30 -7.64
N LEU A 229 18.37 6.15 -8.65
CA LEU A 229 17.43 5.92 -9.75
C LEU A 229 18.18 5.34 -10.96
N LYS A 230 17.95 4.06 -11.24
CA LYS A 230 18.68 3.26 -12.24
C LYS A 230 17.73 2.75 -13.32
N ASN A 231 18.27 2.59 -14.53
CA ASN A 231 17.56 2.01 -15.68
C ASN A 231 16.17 2.63 -15.90
N LEU A 232 16.09 3.95 -16.11
CA LEU A 232 14.82 4.68 -16.31
C LEU A 232 14.64 5.18 -17.74
N GLN A 233 15.12 4.43 -18.74
CA GLN A 233 15.09 4.84 -20.15
C GLN A 233 13.68 5.02 -20.74
N CYS A 234 12.68 4.38 -20.16
CA CYS A 234 11.28 4.46 -20.59
C CYS A 234 10.49 5.58 -19.91
N LEU A 235 11.12 6.35 -19.00
CA LEU A 235 10.40 7.30 -18.15
C LEU A 235 9.83 8.47 -18.97
N LEU A 236 8.50 8.52 -19.08
CA LEU A 236 7.78 9.50 -19.87
C LEU A 236 7.27 10.65 -18.99
N CYS A 237 6.65 10.33 -17.87
CA CYS A 237 5.98 11.28 -17.01
C CYS A 237 6.54 11.22 -15.60
N VAL A 238 7.01 12.38 -15.10
CA VAL A 238 7.53 12.52 -13.75
C VAL A 238 6.79 13.64 -13.04
N LEU A 239 6.19 13.32 -11.90
CA LEU A 239 5.62 14.29 -10.96
C LEU A 239 6.41 14.19 -9.66
N ILE A 240 7.08 15.29 -9.30
CA ILE A 240 7.83 15.41 -8.06
C ILE A 240 7.23 16.54 -7.24
N ASP A 241 6.83 16.21 -6.02
CA ASP A 241 6.31 17.13 -5.01
C ASP A 241 6.99 16.87 -3.66
N VAL A 242 8.08 17.58 -3.39
CA VAL A 242 8.94 17.30 -2.25
C VAL A 242 8.68 18.27 -1.12
N ASN A 243 8.43 17.76 0.09
CA ASN A 243 8.31 18.61 1.25
C ASN A 243 9.71 18.94 1.82
N MET A 244 10.14 20.20 1.69
CA MET A 244 11.42 20.68 2.20
C MET A 244 11.25 21.49 3.50
N ARG A 245 10.62 20.92 4.54
CA ARG A 245 10.47 21.57 5.87
C ARG A 245 11.80 22.11 6.44
N SER A 246 12.95 21.61 5.97
CA SER A 246 14.30 22.07 6.37
C SER A 246 15.14 22.58 5.19
N ALA A 247 14.51 23.22 4.20
CA ALA A 247 15.18 23.78 3.00
C ALA A 247 16.34 24.75 3.31
N GLU A 248 16.45 25.23 4.55
CA GLU A 248 17.57 26.06 5.02
C GLU A 248 18.90 25.29 5.07
N LYS A 249 18.87 23.95 5.12
CA LYS A 249 20.07 23.12 5.15
C LYS A 249 20.52 22.76 3.73
N LEU A 250 21.76 23.12 3.40
CA LEU A 250 22.36 22.87 2.08
C LEU A 250 22.37 21.39 1.70
N ASP A 251 22.55 20.48 2.67
CA ASP A 251 22.57 19.04 2.41
C ASP A 251 21.20 18.51 1.95
N VAL A 252 20.10 19.02 2.51
CA VAL A 252 18.73 18.68 2.10
C VAL A 252 18.46 19.16 0.66
N VAL A 253 18.93 20.36 0.33
CA VAL A 253 18.85 20.90 -1.04
C VAL A 253 19.64 20.03 -2.02
N MET A 254 20.87 19.63 -1.66
CA MET A 254 21.71 18.76 -2.51
C MET A 254 21.07 17.38 -2.74
N ARG A 255 20.47 16.77 -1.72
CA ARG A 255 19.72 15.51 -1.88
C ARG A 255 18.51 15.66 -2.81
N GLY A 256 17.82 16.80 -2.74
CA GLY A 256 16.77 17.14 -3.71
C GLY A 256 17.30 17.24 -5.15
N PHE A 257 18.49 17.82 -5.33
CA PHE A 257 19.16 17.83 -6.65
C PHE A 257 19.53 16.42 -7.13
N ASP A 258 19.95 15.52 -6.23
CA ASP A 258 20.25 14.13 -6.59
C ASP A 258 19.00 13.42 -7.14
N LEU A 259 17.83 13.61 -6.52
CA LEU A 259 16.54 13.12 -7.03
C LEU A 259 16.27 13.63 -8.45
N LEU A 260 16.36 14.95 -8.65
CA LEU A 260 16.14 15.59 -9.96
C LEU A 260 17.14 15.09 -11.01
N SER A 261 18.40 14.91 -10.63
CA SER A 261 19.44 14.39 -11.52
C SER A 261 19.14 12.95 -11.96
N GLY A 262 18.58 12.13 -11.08
CA GLY A 262 18.20 10.74 -11.36
C GLY A 262 17.06 10.60 -12.37
N VAL A 263 16.12 11.57 -12.38
CA VAL A 263 15.01 11.61 -13.35
C VAL A 263 15.30 12.47 -14.58
N SER A 264 16.49 13.07 -14.69
CA SER A 264 16.84 14.05 -15.73
C SER A 264 16.70 13.56 -17.18
N LYS A 265 16.56 12.26 -17.39
CA LYS A 265 16.44 11.62 -18.72
C LYS A 265 14.98 11.48 -19.19
N SER A 266 13.99 11.88 -18.39
CA SER A 266 12.58 11.75 -18.75
C SER A 266 12.14 12.71 -19.86
N LYS A 267 11.09 12.33 -20.61
CA LYS A 267 10.55 13.18 -21.70
C LYS A 267 9.67 14.32 -21.22
N ALA A 268 8.94 14.13 -20.12
CA ALA A 268 8.12 15.15 -19.48
C ALA A 268 8.38 15.14 -17.96
N LEU A 269 8.72 16.30 -17.44
CA LEU A 269 8.95 16.55 -16.02
C LEU A 269 8.03 17.68 -15.56
N THR A 270 7.11 17.36 -14.66
CA THR A 270 6.26 18.34 -13.97
C THR A 270 6.74 18.45 -12.54
N LEU A 271 7.16 19.65 -12.16
CA LEU A 271 7.52 19.99 -10.78
C LEU A 271 6.37 20.79 -10.17
N THR A 272 5.81 20.31 -9.07
CA THR A 272 4.69 21.00 -8.40
C THR A 272 5.24 21.95 -7.33
N VAL A 273 4.61 23.12 -7.20
CA VAL A 273 5.18 24.32 -6.55
C VAL A 273 4.96 24.36 -5.02
N CYS A 274 4.76 23.23 -4.35
CA CYS A 274 4.82 23.22 -2.87
C CYS A 274 6.27 23.19 -2.34
N SER A 275 7.25 22.89 -3.21
CA SER A 275 8.63 22.52 -2.84
C SER A 275 9.72 23.56 -3.16
N LEU A 276 9.42 24.62 -3.93
CA LEU A 276 10.45 25.41 -4.64
C LEU A 276 10.55 26.89 -4.18
N ALA A 277 9.89 27.26 -3.08
CA ALA A 277 9.90 28.64 -2.57
C ALA A 277 11.26 29.06 -1.97
N VAL A 278 12.23 28.16 -1.84
CA VAL A 278 13.57 28.46 -1.30
C VAL A 278 14.63 28.07 -2.33
N SER A 279 15.32 29.07 -2.88
CA SER A 279 16.38 29.01 -3.89
C SER A 279 15.98 28.95 -5.38
N LEU A 280 15.16 29.92 -5.79
CA LEU A 280 14.83 30.26 -7.19
C LEU A 280 16.05 30.35 -8.14
N VAL A 281 17.26 30.58 -7.63
CA VAL A 281 18.47 30.78 -8.46
C VAL A 281 19.03 29.45 -9.01
N ASN A 282 18.98 28.35 -8.26
CA ASN A 282 19.57 27.08 -8.70
C ASN A 282 18.60 26.20 -9.51
N ILE A 283 17.29 26.33 -9.25
CA ILE A 283 16.24 25.63 -10.01
C ILE A 283 16.11 26.21 -11.43
N TYR A 284 16.32 27.52 -11.60
CA TYR A 284 16.29 28.17 -12.92
C TYR A 284 17.35 27.58 -13.88
N PHE A 285 18.54 27.24 -13.38
CA PHE A 285 19.58 26.55 -14.17
C PHE A 285 19.20 25.11 -14.53
N PHE A 286 18.40 24.43 -13.71
CA PHE A 286 17.92 23.08 -14.00
C PHE A 286 16.76 23.09 -15.01
N ILE A 287 15.77 23.97 -14.83
CA ILE A 287 14.62 24.13 -15.73
C ILE A 287 15.07 24.61 -17.12
N SER A 288 16.05 25.53 -17.19
CA SER A 288 16.59 25.99 -18.48
C SER A 288 17.28 24.90 -19.29
N ARG A 289 17.80 23.83 -18.66
CA ARG A 289 18.33 22.65 -19.37
C ARG A 289 17.26 21.70 -19.88
N PHE A 290 16.09 21.66 -19.25
CA PHE A 290 14.95 20.85 -19.69
C PHE A 290 14.17 21.49 -20.84
N SER A 291 14.17 22.83 -20.92
CA SER A 291 13.45 23.57 -21.96
C SER A 291 14.23 23.72 -23.29
N LEU A 292 15.38 23.06 -23.46
CA LEU A 292 16.29 23.22 -24.60
C LEU A 292 16.61 21.91 -25.37
N LYS A 293 15.76 20.88 -25.28
CA LYS A 293 15.86 19.71 -26.15
C LYS A 293 14.51 19.31 -26.73
#